data_AF-A0A7Y5R149-F1
#
_entry.id   AF-A0A7Y5R149-F1
#
_cell.length_a   1.000
_cell.length_b   1.000
_cell.length_c   1.000
_cell.angle_alpha   90.00
_cell.angle_beta   90.00
_cell.angle_gamma   90.00
#
_symmetry.space_group_name_H-M   'P 1'
#
loop_
_entity.id
_entity.type
_entity.pdbx_description
1 polymer ?
#
loop_
_entity_poly.entity_id
_entity_poly.type
_entity_poly.pdbx_seq_one_letter_code
_entity_poly.pdbx_strand_id
1 'polypeptide(L)'
;MSWAVATGLACAMPWIAAPLVTALRLSRSRSLDEAPPLAPDDAPLLSVIVPARDEEQNIERCLRSILETSYQRLDVVLVDDHSRDATGEIAARIADEDARL
;
A
#
# COMPACT_ATOMS: atom_id res chain seq x y z
N MET A 1 -25.32 33.22 31.65
CA MET A 1 -24.56 32.71 30.49
C MET A 1 -25.58 32.39 29.40
N SER A 2 -25.59 33.14 28.28
CA SER A 2 -26.68 33.03 27.30
C SER A 2 -26.60 31.71 26.52
N TRP A 3 -27.75 31.12 26.23
CA TRP A 3 -27.87 29.88 25.43
C TRP A 3 -27.18 29.98 24.06
N ALA A 4 -27.07 31.18 23.50
CA ALA A 4 -26.36 31.43 22.24
C ALA A 4 -24.87 31.04 22.29
N VAL A 5 -24.20 31.23 23.44
CA VAL A 5 -22.78 30.86 23.61
C VAL A 5 -22.63 29.33 23.68
N ALA A 6 -23.55 28.65 24.36
CA ALA A 6 -23.53 27.19 24.49
C ALA A 6 -23.76 26.49 23.14
N THR A 7 -24.72 26.97 22.34
CA THR A 7 -24.99 26.42 21.00
C THR A 7 -23.82 26.68 20.04
N GLY A 8 -23.21 27.87 20.10
CA GLY A 8 -22.02 28.19 19.29
C GLY A 8 -20.83 27.28 19.59
N LEU A 9 -20.57 26.99 20.87
CA LEU A 9 -19.51 26.06 21.29
C LEU A 9 -19.79 24.62 20.86
N ALA A 10 -21.04 24.16 20.96
CA ALA A 10 -21.45 22.82 20.53
C ALA A 10 -21.26 22.62 19.01
N CYS A 11 -21.62 23.62 18.19
CA CYS A 11 -21.43 23.58 16.74
C CYS A 11 -19.94 23.64 16.33
N ALA A 12 -19.09 24.29 17.13
CA ALA A 12 -17.65 24.38 16.87
C ALA A 12 -16.85 23.15 17.36
N MET A 13 -17.38 22.39 18.32
CA MET A 13 -16.69 21.26 18.93
C MET A 13 -16.17 20.22 17.91
N PRO A 14 -16.91 19.79 16.87
CA PRO A 14 -16.41 18.82 15.90
C PRO A 14 -15.17 19.31 15.13
N TRP A 15 -15.12 20.62 14.82
CA TRP A 15 -14.01 21.25 14.09
C TRP A 15 -12.73 21.40 14.91
N ILE A 16 -12.82 21.24 16.24
CA ILE A 16 -11.67 21.27 17.14
C ILE A 16 -11.31 19.85 17.57
N ALA A 17 -12.32 19.06 17.96
CA ALA A 17 -12.13 17.71 18.46
C ALA A 17 -11.64 16.75 17.37
N ALA A 18 -12.18 16.80 16.15
CA ALA A 18 -11.76 15.88 15.10
C ALA A 18 -10.31 16.14 14.64
N PRO A 19 -9.87 17.37 14.34
CA PRO A 19 -8.46 17.63 14.03
C PRO A 19 -7.53 17.33 15.20
N LEU A 20 -7.94 17.62 16.45
CA LEU A 20 -7.14 17.28 17.63
C LEU A 20 -6.96 15.77 17.77
N VAL A 21 -8.03 14.99 17.64
CA VAL A 21 -7.96 13.52 17.69
C VAL A 21 -7.14 12.97 16.53
N THR A 22 -7.30 13.48 15.31
CA THR A 22 -6.50 13.09 14.14
C THR A 22 -5.03 13.44 14.34
N ALA A 23 -4.70 14.64 14.83
CA ALA A 23 -3.33 15.04 15.13
C ALA A 23 -2.71 14.16 16.23
N LEU A 24 -3.48 13.80 17.27
CA LEU A 24 -3.05 12.86 18.31
C LEU A 24 -2.87 11.44 17.77
N ARG A 25 -3.70 11.00 16.82
CA ARG A 25 -3.57 9.69 16.16
C ARG A 25 -2.32 9.63 15.27
N LEU A 26 -2.09 10.67 14.47
CA LEU A 26 -0.94 10.78 13.57
C LEU A 26 0.38 10.99 14.32
N SER A 27 0.38 11.78 15.40
CA SER A 27 1.57 11.92 16.26
C SER A 27 1.90 10.65 17.05
N ARG A 28 0.94 9.72 17.18
CA ARG A 28 1.14 8.41 17.81
C ARG A 28 1.31 7.27 16.80
N SER A 29 1.14 7.50 15.50
CA SER A 29 1.44 6.47 14.51
C SER A 29 2.95 6.32 14.46
N ARG A 30 3.45 5.11 14.70
CA ARG A 30 4.87 4.81 14.54
C ARG A 30 5.26 5.05 13.09
N SER A 31 6.41 5.70 12.89
CA SER A 31 6.98 5.74 11.54
C SER A 31 7.35 4.31 11.15
N LEU A 32 7.14 3.96 9.89
CA LEU A 32 7.65 2.70 9.35
C LEU A 32 9.19 2.68 9.37
N ASP A 33 9.83 3.84 9.38
CA ASP A 33 11.28 3.99 9.49
C ASP A 33 11.84 3.58 10.86
N GLU A 34 10.98 3.51 11.89
CA GLU A 34 11.39 3.10 13.25
C GLU A 34 11.43 1.58 13.41
N ALA A 35 10.96 0.81 12.42
CA ALA A 35 11.04 -0.65 12.48
C ALA A 35 12.51 -1.09 12.36
N PRO A 36 13.02 -1.94 13.26
CA PRO A 36 14.37 -2.47 13.12
C PRO A 36 14.47 -3.27 11.81
N PRO A 37 15.60 -3.19 11.09
CA PRO A 37 15.79 -3.99 9.89
C PRO A 37 15.69 -5.48 10.25
N LEU A 38 14.93 -6.23 9.47
CA LEU A 38 14.87 -7.68 9.59
C LEU A 38 16.22 -8.25 9.15
N ALA A 39 16.79 -9.14 9.96
CA ALA A 39 17.91 -9.95 9.50
C ALA A 39 17.44 -10.80 8.30
N PRO A 40 18.26 -11.00 7.25
CA PRO A 40 17.86 -11.75 6.07
C PRO A 40 17.29 -13.15 6.38
N ASP A 41 17.83 -13.81 7.39
CA ASP A 41 17.43 -15.16 7.81
C ASP A 41 16.10 -15.18 8.59
N ASP A 42 15.75 -14.07 9.23
CA ASP A 42 14.52 -13.94 10.05
C ASP A 42 13.36 -13.31 9.27
N ALA A 43 13.62 -12.76 8.07
CA ALA A 43 12.58 -12.16 7.24
C ALA A 43 11.55 -13.24 6.84
N PRO A 44 10.24 -13.03 7.06
CA PRO A 44 9.22 -13.95 6.58
C PRO A 44 9.17 -13.99 5.04
N LEU A 45 8.49 -14.99 4.48
CA LEU A 45 8.09 -14.91 3.07
C LEU A 45 7.03 -13.81 2.92
N LEU A 46 7.23 -12.89 1.98
CA LEU A 46 6.27 -11.86 1.59
C LEU A 46 5.67 -12.23 0.23
N SER A 47 4.37 -12.54 0.21
CA SER A 47 3.63 -12.73 -1.04
C SER A 47 2.90 -11.44 -1.43
N VAL A 48 3.14 -10.94 -2.64
CA VAL A 48 2.51 -9.75 -3.22
C VAL A 48 1.54 -10.17 -4.32
N ILE A 49 0.25 -9.97 -4.09
CA ILE A 49 -0.80 -10.34 -5.06
C ILE A 49 -1.14 -9.10 -5.90
N VAL A 50 -1.00 -9.22 -7.21
CA VAL A 50 -1.27 -8.14 -8.17
C VAL A 50 -2.45 -8.54 -9.06
N PRO A 51 -3.68 -8.13 -8.73
CA PRO A 51 -4.80 -8.26 -9.66
C PRO A 51 -4.61 -7.27 -10.81
N ALA A 52 -4.77 -7.75 -12.04
CA ALA A 52 -4.59 -6.94 -13.24
C ALA A 52 -5.70 -7.22 -14.26
N ARG A 53 -6.16 -6.16 -14.93
CA ARG A 53 -7.09 -6.25 -16.06
C ARG A 53 -6.90 -5.08 -17.00
N ASP A 54 -6.55 -5.37 -18.24
CA ASP A 54 -6.36 -4.36 -19.29
C ASP A 54 -5.33 -3.26 -18.87
N GLU A 55 -4.21 -3.69 -18.29
CA GLU A 55 -3.13 -2.86 -17.72
C GLU A 55 -1.83 -2.90 -18.54
N GLU A 56 -1.88 -3.15 -19.86
CA GLU A 56 -0.67 -3.32 -20.71
C GLU A 56 0.34 -2.16 -20.59
N GLN A 57 -0.16 -0.94 -20.31
CA GLN A 57 0.66 0.27 -20.20
C GLN A 57 1.41 0.39 -18.86
N ASN A 58 0.94 -0.30 -17.82
CA ASN A 58 1.41 -0.15 -16.46
C ASN A 58 2.06 -1.42 -15.90
N ILE A 59 1.62 -2.59 -16.36
CA ILE A 59 1.90 -3.85 -15.67
C ILE A 59 3.39 -4.17 -15.62
N GLU A 60 4.13 -3.90 -16.70
CA GLU A 60 5.59 -4.11 -16.70
C GLU A 60 6.30 -3.27 -15.64
N ARG A 61 6.01 -1.97 -15.60
CA ARG A 61 6.63 -1.07 -14.61
C ARG A 61 6.24 -1.47 -13.19
N CYS A 62 4.98 -1.86 -12.98
CA CYS A 62 4.48 -2.33 -11.69
C CYS A 62 5.29 -3.55 -11.20
N LEU A 63 5.31 -4.62 -12.00
CA LEU A 63 6.00 -5.87 -11.67
C LEU A 63 7.49 -5.66 -11.46
N ARG A 64 8.17 -4.94 -12.36
CA ARG A 64 9.61 -4.66 -12.22
C ARG A 64 9.91 -3.89 -10.93
N SER A 65 9.12 -2.88 -10.60
CA SER A 65 9.33 -2.12 -9.36
C SER A 65 9.14 -2.96 -8.09
N ILE A 66 8.24 -3.95 -8.11
CA ILE A 66 8.08 -4.90 -7.01
C ILE A 66 9.29 -5.83 -6.94
N LEU A 67 9.71 -6.39 -8.07
CA LEU A 67 10.84 -7.33 -8.15
C LEU A 67 12.20 -6.68 -7.81
N GLU A 68 12.36 -5.39 -8.05
CA GLU A 68 13.56 -4.61 -7.73
C GLU A 68 13.70 -4.27 -6.23
N THR A 69 12.71 -4.62 -5.41
CA THR A 69 12.80 -4.43 -3.96
C THR A 69 14.00 -5.16 -3.36
N SER A 70 14.57 -4.60 -2.28
CA SER A 70 15.67 -5.23 -1.54
C SER A 70 15.23 -6.39 -0.65
N TYR A 71 13.93 -6.67 -0.56
CA TYR A 71 13.37 -7.77 0.21
C TYR A 71 13.65 -9.13 -0.45
N GLN A 72 14.47 -9.95 0.21
CA GLN A 72 15.01 -11.18 -0.38
C GLN A 72 13.96 -12.30 -0.55
N ARG A 73 13.08 -12.47 0.45
CA ARG A 73 12.09 -13.56 0.49
C ARG A 73 10.75 -13.10 -0.07
N LEU A 74 10.75 -12.83 -1.37
CA LEU A 74 9.61 -12.32 -2.10
C LEU A 74 8.99 -13.39 -3.00
N ASP A 75 7.67 -13.40 -3.04
CA ASP A 75 6.82 -14.19 -3.94
C ASP A 75 5.80 -13.21 -4.54
N VAL A 76 5.69 -13.13 -5.86
CA VAL A 76 4.78 -12.22 -6.55
C VAL A 76 3.80 -13.06 -7.34
N VAL A 77 2.51 -12.79 -7.18
CA VAL A 77 1.45 -13.53 -7.86
C VAL A 77 0.61 -12.55 -8.65
N LEU A 78 0.75 -12.57 -9.98
CA LEU A 78 -0.14 -11.83 -10.85
C LEU A 78 -1.41 -12.62 -11.13
N VAL A 79 -2.56 -11.98 -10.95
CA VAL A 79 -3.88 -12.53 -11.27
C VAL A 79 -4.46 -11.73 -12.41
N ASP A 80 -4.43 -12.30 -13.62
CA ASP A 80 -5.06 -11.71 -14.80
C ASP A 80 -6.59 -11.96 -14.80
N ASP A 81 -7.39 -10.91 -14.62
CA ASP A 81 -8.86 -10.95 -14.65
C ASP A 81 -9.39 -10.85 -16.09
N HIS A 82 -8.97 -11.80 -16.93
CA HIS A 82 -9.39 -11.94 -18.32
C HIS A 82 -9.14 -10.68 -19.16
N SER A 83 -7.91 -10.17 -19.13
CA SER A 83 -7.51 -9.06 -19.99
C SER A 83 -7.72 -9.38 -21.47
N ARG A 84 -7.99 -8.34 -22.26
CA ARG A 84 -8.16 -8.39 -23.72
C ARG A 84 -7.01 -7.73 -24.47
N ASP A 85 -6.05 -7.21 -23.72
CA ASP A 85 -4.85 -6.54 -24.19
C ASP A 85 -3.60 -7.40 -23.89
N ALA A 86 -2.41 -6.82 -24.01
CA ALA A 86 -1.16 -7.55 -23.79
C ALA A 86 -0.79 -7.79 -22.30
N THR A 87 -1.67 -7.48 -21.32
CA THR A 87 -1.35 -7.57 -19.89
C THR A 87 -0.77 -8.93 -19.47
N GLY A 88 -1.47 -10.02 -19.82
CA GLY A 88 -1.05 -11.37 -19.47
C GLY A 88 0.24 -11.79 -20.18
N GLU A 89 0.41 -11.41 -21.45
CA GLU A 89 1.62 -11.71 -22.23
C GLU A 89 2.86 -11.01 -21.65
N ILE A 90 2.71 -9.74 -21.25
CA ILE A 90 3.77 -8.97 -20.60
C ILE A 90 4.15 -9.61 -19.27
N ALA A 91 3.17 -10.00 -18.45
CA ALA A 91 3.41 -10.66 -17.18
C ALA A 91 4.13 -12.01 -17.34
N ALA A 92 3.69 -12.84 -18.28
CA ALA A 92 4.30 -14.14 -18.57
C ALA A 92 5.76 -14.01 -19.00
N ARG A 93 6.08 -13.02 -19.87
CA ARG A 93 7.46 -12.73 -20.25
C ARG A 93 8.34 -12.39 -19.05
N ILE A 94 7.82 -11.64 -18.09
CA ILE A 94 8.58 -11.27 -16.87
C ILE A 94 8.75 -12.49 -15.95
N ALA A 95 7.76 -13.38 -15.86
CA ALA A 95 7.86 -14.62 -15.10
C ALA A 95 8.95 -15.57 -15.67
N ASP A 96 9.17 -15.56 -16.99
CA ASP A 96 10.28 -16.28 -17.62
C ASP A 96 11.66 -15.66 -17.27
N GLU A 97 11.71 -14.35 -16.97
CA GLU A 97 12.92 -13.62 -16.59
C GLU A 97 13.26 -13.74 -15.09
N ASP A 98 12.25 -13.82 -14.21
CA ASP A 98 12.40 -13.86 -12.76
C ASP A 98 11.46 -14.89 -12.12
N ALA A 99 12.06 -15.92 -11.50
CA ALA A 99 11.34 -17.04 -10.89
C ALA A 99 10.52 -16.69 -9.64
N ARG A 100 10.56 -15.43 -9.19
CA ARG A 100 9.75 -14.94 -8.06
C ARG A 100 8.35 -14.48 -8.49
N LEU A 101 8.08 -14.32 -9.78
CA LEU A 101 6.77 -13.93 -10.35
C LEU A 101 6.01 -15.14 -10.94
#